data_AF-A0A4Y8DH82-F1
#
_entry.id   AF-A0A4Y8DH82-F1
#
_cell.length_a   1.000
_cell.length_b   1.000
_cell.length_c   1.000
_cell.angle_alpha   90.00
_cell.angle_beta   90.00
_cell.angle_gamma   90.00
#
_symmetry.space_group_name_H-M   'P 1'
#
loop_
_entity.id
_entity.type
_entity.pdbx_description
1 polymer ?
#
loop_
_entity_poly.entity_id
_entity_poly.type
_entity_poly.pdbx_seq_one_letter_code
_entity_poly.pdbx_strand_id
1 'polypeptide(L)'
;MATVKQKPIVLHIGDPVKWNLDLYDQFSEDFTIVRPSTEERQRDAFMKGLKENRWGNFSAIFRPFWNTGGEMGRWDSELIPLIPESCRIFASAGAGFDWADVDLLADRVPRLLQNL
;
A
#
# COMPACT_ATOMS: atom_id res chain seq x y z
N MET A 1 -1.49 32.94 -5.60
CA MET A 1 -0.75 31.95 -4.77
C MET A 1 -0.79 30.63 -5.53
N ALA A 2 0.36 30.05 -5.87
CA ALA A 2 0.37 28.73 -6.52
C ALA A 2 -0.13 27.70 -5.49
N THR A 3 -1.22 27.01 -5.80
CA THR A 3 -1.68 25.87 -5.02
C THR A 3 -0.62 24.78 -5.12
N VAL A 4 0.10 24.52 -4.03
CA VAL A 4 1.00 23.35 -3.95
C VAL A 4 0.12 22.11 -4.08
N LYS A 5 0.21 21.42 -5.22
CA LYS A 5 -0.47 20.14 -5.42
C LYS A 5 0.15 19.15 -4.44
N GLN A 6 -0.63 18.64 -3.50
CA GLN A 6 -0.16 17.63 -2.56
C GLN A 6 0.19 16.35 -3.34
N LYS A 7 1.40 15.82 -3.11
CA LYS A 7 1.83 14.56 -3.72
C LYS A 7 0.97 13.42 -3.18
N PRO A 8 0.50 12.48 -4.01
CA PRO A 8 -0.19 11.30 -3.52
C PRO A 8 0.69 10.50 -2.57
N ILE A 9 0.09 9.89 -1.54
CA ILE A 9 0.84 9.08 -0.56
C ILE A 9 0.91 7.65 -1.07
N VAL A 10 2.10 7.07 -1.05
CA VAL A 10 2.33 5.64 -1.31
C VAL A 10 2.75 4.98 -0.01
N LEU A 11 2.01 3.96 0.40
CA LEU A 11 2.36 3.12 1.55
C LEU A 11 3.35 2.05 1.11
N HIS A 12 4.61 2.23 1.46
CA HIS A 12 5.67 1.25 1.23
C HIS A 12 5.65 0.22 2.35
N ILE A 13 5.34 -1.04 2.05
CA ILE A 13 5.40 -2.14 3.01
C ILE A 13 6.62 -3.05 2.75
N GLY A 14 7.41 -3.28 3.78
CA GLY A 14 8.63 -4.09 3.74
C GLY A 14 9.93 -3.28 3.82
N ASP A 15 11.01 -3.95 3.43
CA ASP A 15 12.37 -3.42 3.51
C ASP A 15 12.67 -2.39 2.41
N PRO A 16 13.68 -1.51 2.61
CA PRO A 16 14.09 -0.56 1.59
C PRO A 16 14.47 -1.26 0.29
N VAL A 17 14.15 -0.63 -0.84
CA VAL A 17 14.59 -1.07 -2.16
C VAL A 17 16.12 -1.15 -2.19
N LYS A 18 16.66 -2.24 -2.77
CA LYS A 18 18.10 -2.53 -2.83
C LYS A 18 18.72 -2.26 -4.20
N TRP A 19 17.89 -2.10 -5.23
CA TRP A 19 18.31 -1.98 -6.63
C TRP A 19 17.50 -0.92 -7.35
N ASN A 20 18.00 -0.39 -8.46
CA ASN A 20 17.37 0.71 -9.21
C ASN A 20 17.06 1.93 -8.32
N LEU A 21 18.04 2.31 -7.49
CA LEU A 21 17.86 3.37 -6.51
C LEU A 21 17.51 4.71 -7.17
N ASP A 22 18.14 5.03 -8.30
CA ASP A 22 17.83 6.26 -9.07
C ASP A 22 16.35 6.33 -9.48
N LEU A 23 15.76 5.19 -9.86
CA LEU A 23 14.33 5.12 -10.20
C LEU A 23 13.45 5.27 -8.95
N TYR A 24 13.87 4.71 -7.82
CA TYR A 24 13.17 4.86 -6.55
C TYR A 24 13.27 6.30 -6.01
N ASP A 25 14.38 6.98 -6.24
CA ASP A 25 14.57 8.39 -5.90
C ASP A 25 13.66 9.26 -6.75
N GLN A 26 13.62 9.04 -8.07
CA GLN A 26 12.66 9.70 -8.96
C GLN A 26 11.21 9.44 -8.53
N PHE A 27 10.89 8.20 -8.18
CA PHE A 27 9.57 7.84 -7.63
C PHE A 27 9.26 8.62 -6.33
N SER A 28 10.25 8.83 -5.47
CA SER A 28 10.10 9.60 -4.23
C SER A 28 9.99 11.12 -4.47
N GLU A 29 10.38 11.62 -5.64
CA GLU A 29 10.11 12.99 -6.06
C GLU A 29 8.65 13.19 -6.47
N ASP A 30 7.99 12.18 -7.01
CA ASP A 30 6.60 12.29 -7.46
C ASP A 30 5.58 11.99 -6.35
N PHE A 31 5.96 11.21 -5.34
CA PHE A 31 5.07 10.70 -4.29
C PHE A 31 5.58 10.99 -2.87
N THR A 32 4.66 11.08 -1.92
CA THR A 32 5.00 11.04 -0.50
C THR A 32 5.09 9.58 -0.05
N ILE A 33 6.30 9.08 0.18
CA ILE A 33 6.49 7.69 0.59
C ILE A 33 6.41 7.56 2.11
N VAL A 34 5.45 6.77 2.59
CA VAL A 34 5.32 6.42 4.01
C VAL A 34 5.65 4.95 4.19
N ARG A 35 6.61 4.65 5.07
CA ARG A 35 7.07 3.28 5.33
C ARG A 35 6.91 2.94 6.81
N PRO A 36 5.85 2.19 7.20
CA PRO A 36 5.68 1.75 8.59
C PRO A 36 6.85 0.91 9.05
N SER A 37 7.18 0.98 10.35
CA SER A 37 8.18 0.10 10.97
C SER A 37 7.77 -1.37 10.91
N THR A 38 8.70 -2.29 11.18
CA THR A 38 8.41 -3.74 11.18
C THR A 38 7.39 -4.10 12.27
N GLU A 39 7.44 -3.41 13.42
CA GLU A 39 6.50 -3.53 14.52
C GLU A 39 5.10 -3.07 14.11
N GLU A 40 5.00 -1.96 13.38
CA GLU A 40 3.75 -1.44 12.87
C GLU A 40 3.14 -2.28 11.73
N ARG A 41 3.94 -3.09 11.05
CA ARG A 41 3.46 -4.04 10.03
C ARG A 41 2.94 -5.34 10.62
N GLN A 42 3.08 -5.60 11.92
CA GLN A 42 2.42 -6.74 12.56
C GLN A 42 0.90 -6.59 12.45
N ARG A 43 0.16 -7.67 12.19
CA ARG A 43 -1.27 -7.63 11.84
C ARG A 43 -2.12 -6.68 12.70
N ASP A 44 -2.12 -6.90 14.01
CA ASP A 44 -2.96 -6.11 14.94
C ASP A 44 -2.52 -4.64 14.98
N ALA A 45 -1.21 -4.39 14.98
CA ALA A 45 -0.66 -3.04 14.95
C ALA A 45 -0.99 -2.33 13.63
N PHE A 46 -0.97 -3.08 12.52
CA PHE A 46 -1.25 -2.58 11.19
C PHE A 46 -2.72 -2.18 11.05
N MET A 47 -3.63 -3.09 11.42
CA MET A 47 -5.07 -2.84 11.42
C MET A 47 -5.45 -1.69 12.36
N LYS A 48 -4.79 -1.58 13.53
CA LYS A 48 -4.96 -0.43 14.42
C LYS A 48 -4.50 0.87 13.76
N GLY A 49 -3.33 0.87 13.12
CA GLY A 49 -2.81 2.04 12.39
C GLY A 49 -3.71 2.49 11.24
N LEU A 50 -4.33 1.55 10.52
CA LEU A 50 -5.33 1.85 9.49
C LEU A 50 -6.58 2.54 10.09
N LYS A 51 -7.13 1.99 11.18
CA LYS A 51 -8.29 2.58 11.88
C LYS A 51 -8.01 3.98 12.43
N GLU A 52 -6.77 4.22 12.87
CA GLU A 52 -6.31 5.52 13.38
C GLU A 52 -5.91 6.51 12.27
N ASN A 53 -5.99 6.10 10.99
CA ASN A 53 -5.51 6.87 9.85
C ASN A 53 -4.04 7.32 9.98
N ARG A 54 -3.19 6.47 10.58
CA ARG A 54 -1.82 6.82 10.98
C ARG A 54 -0.92 7.19 9.80
N TRP A 55 -1.15 6.56 8.65
CA TRP A 55 -0.38 6.79 7.42
C TRP A 55 -1.12 7.64 6.39
N GLY A 56 -2.25 8.24 6.79
CA GLY A 56 -3.08 9.08 5.94
C GLY A 56 -3.87 8.32 4.86
N ASN A 57 -4.57 9.10 4.04
CA ASN A 57 -5.34 8.60 2.90
C ASN A 57 -4.41 8.26 1.72
N PHE A 58 -3.67 7.15 1.83
CA PHE A 58 -2.77 6.70 0.78
C PHE A 58 -3.51 6.25 -0.47
N SER A 59 -2.88 6.49 -1.62
CA SER A 59 -3.43 6.20 -2.95
C SER A 59 -2.98 4.84 -3.49
N ALA A 60 -1.84 4.35 -3.03
CA ALA A 60 -1.30 3.07 -3.43
C ALA A 60 -0.52 2.38 -2.31
N ILE A 61 -0.44 1.06 -2.39
CA ILE A 61 0.47 0.22 -1.61
C ILE A 61 1.57 -0.30 -2.54
N PHE A 62 2.81 -0.21 -2.09
CA PHE A 62 3.99 -0.70 -2.78
C PHE A 62 4.75 -1.69 -1.91
N ARG A 63 4.89 -2.93 -2.38
CA ARG A 63 5.64 -4.00 -1.73
C ARG A 63 6.78 -4.47 -2.64
N PRO A 64 8.01 -3.95 -2.49
CA PRO A 64 9.10 -4.22 -3.43
C PRO A 64 9.71 -5.63 -3.31
N PHE A 65 9.49 -6.33 -2.21
CA PHE A 65 10.06 -7.66 -1.98
C PHE A 65 9.01 -8.66 -1.52
N TRP A 66 9.10 -9.88 -2.04
CA TRP A 66 8.19 -10.96 -1.68
C TRP A 66 8.51 -11.60 -0.31
N ASN A 67 9.71 -11.37 0.23
CA ASN A 67 10.15 -11.95 1.51
C ASN A 67 10.00 -11.00 2.71
N THR A 68 9.67 -9.72 2.49
CA THR A 68 9.34 -8.74 3.54
C THR A 68 8.02 -8.06 3.22
N GLY A 69 7.46 -7.28 4.16
CA GLY A 69 6.15 -6.65 3.94
C GLY A 69 4.98 -7.64 3.98
N GLY A 70 5.19 -8.83 4.57
CA GLY A 70 4.17 -9.87 4.79
C GLY A 70 3.79 -10.07 6.26
N GLU A 71 4.29 -9.21 7.17
CA GLU A 71 4.14 -9.32 8.63
C GLU A 71 2.69 -9.27 9.14
N MET A 72 1.78 -8.74 8.34
CA MET A 72 0.34 -8.57 8.58
C MET A 72 -0.47 -9.83 8.23
N GLY A 73 0.20 -10.83 7.65
CA GLY A 73 -0.40 -12.10 7.26
C GLY A 73 -1.39 -11.94 6.12
N ARG A 74 -2.50 -12.68 6.21
CA ARG A 74 -3.51 -12.74 5.14
C ARG A 74 -4.22 -11.40 4.98
N TRP A 75 -4.34 -10.93 3.75
CA TRP A 75 -5.19 -9.79 3.41
C TRP A 75 -6.57 -10.36 3.09
N ASP A 76 -7.46 -10.27 4.07
CA ASP A 76 -8.78 -10.91 4.09
C ASP A 76 -9.88 -9.91 4.45
N SER A 77 -11.08 -10.41 4.71
CA SER A 77 -12.27 -9.63 5.05
C SER A 77 -12.15 -8.83 6.35
N GLU A 78 -11.13 -9.06 7.19
CA GLU A 78 -10.90 -8.26 8.39
C GLU A 78 -10.00 -7.06 8.11
N LEU A 79 -8.93 -7.27 7.33
CA LEU A 79 -7.93 -6.24 7.05
C LEU A 79 -8.36 -5.35 5.88
N ILE A 80 -8.80 -5.96 4.77
CA ILE A 80 -9.07 -5.25 3.51
C ILE A 80 -10.04 -4.09 3.69
N PRO A 81 -11.16 -4.21 4.43
CA PRO A 81 -12.09 -3.09 4.61
C PRO A 81 -11.49 -1.87 5.33
N LEU A 82 -10.40 -2.04 6.08
CA LEU A 82 -9.76 -0.96 6.83
C LEU A 82 -8.86 -0.07 5.97
N ILE A 83 -8.50 -0.52 4.76
CA ILE A 83 -7.67 0.26 3.85
C ILE A 83 -8.48 1.50 3.40
N PRO A 84 -7.89 2.71 3.34
CA PRO A 84 -8.57 3.93 2.90
C PRO A 84 -9.17 3.79 1.50
N GLU A 85 -10.36 4.35 1.27
CA GLU A 85 -11.02 4.34 -0.04
C GLU A 85 -10.19 5.00 -1.14
N SER A 86 -9.28 5.89 -0.78
CA SER A 86 -8.33 6.52 -1.69
C SER A 86 -7.35 5.52 -2.32
N CYS A 87 -7.11 4.36 -1.70
CA CYS A 87 -6.18 3.37 -2.20
C CYS A 87 -6.79 2.60 -3.37
N ARG A 88 -6.21 2.78 -4.57
CA ARG A 88 -6.66 2.15 -5.82
C ARG A 88 -5.69 1.14 -6.40
N ILE A 89 -4.43 1.17 -5.97
CA ILE A 89 -3.36 0.34 -6.53
C ILE A 89 -2.66 -0.42 -5.42
N PHE A 90 -2.45 -1.71 -5.61
CA PHE A 90 -1.55 -2.51 -4.79
C PHE A 90 -0.56 -3.22 -5.72
N ALA A 91 0.68 -2.74 -5.75
CA ALA A 91 1.77 -3.37 -6.48
C ALA A 91 2.63 -4.20 -5.52
N SER A 92 2.71 -5.52 -5.75
CA SER A 92 3.55 -6.43 -4.96
C SER A 92 4.50 -7.20 -5.85
N ALA A 93 5.76 -7.29 -5.44
CA ALA A 93 6.72 -8.21 -6.02
C ALA A 93 6.39 -9.66 -5.62
N GLY A 94 6.73 -10.60 -6.51
CA GLY A 94 6.47 -12.03 -6.36
C GLY A 94 5.34 -12.51 -7.29
N ALA A 95 5.44 -13.76 -7.75
CA ALA A 95 4.43 -14.34 -8.64
C ALA A 95 3.19 -14.86 -7.88
N GLY A 96 3.37 -15.29 -6.62
CA GLY A 96 2.30 -15.83 -5.78
C GLY A 96 1.58 -14.75 -4.97
N PHE A 97 0.26 -14.85 -4.91
CA PHE A 97 -0.62 -13.93 -4.21
C PHE A 97 -1.67 -14.63 -3.33
N ASP A 98 -1.45 -15.90 -2.96
CA ASP A 98 -2.36 -16.71 -2.12
C ASP A 98 -2.61 -16.12 -0.72
N TRP A 99 -1.75 -15.18 -0.30
CA TRP A 99 -1.88 -14.40 0.93
C TRP A 99 -2.92 -13.28 0.83
N ALA A 100 -3.40 -12.93 -0.36
CA ALA A 100 -4.37 -11.88 -0.59
C ALA A 100 -5.69 -12.43 -1.16
N ASP A 101 -6.80 -11.99 -0.60
CA ASP A 101 -8.11 -12.12 -1.21
C ASP A 101 -8.27 -11.05 -2.30
N VAL A 102 -7.94 -11.44 -3.54
CA VAL A 102 -7.93 -10.53 -4.70
C VAL A 102 -9.33 -10.13 -5.14
N ASP A 103 -10.35 -10.95 -4.87
CA ASP A 103 -11.74 -10.63 -5.18
C ASP A 103 -12.23 -9.50 -4.26
N LEU A 104 -11.94 -9.59 -2.95
CA LEU A 104 -12.21 -8.50 -2.01
C LEU A 104 -11.44 -7.21 -2.35
N LEU A 105 -10.19 -7.32 -2.82
CA LEU A 105 -9.44 -6.15 -3.29
C LEU A 105 -10.04 -5.54 -4.57
N ALA A 106 -10.50 -6.37 -5.51
CA ALA A 106 -11.12 -5.92 -6.76
C ALA A 106 -12.47 -5.23 -6.53
N ASP A 107 -13.28 -5.74 -5.60
CA ASP A 107 -14.59 -5.17 -5.26
C ASP A 107 -14.50 -3.76 -4.65
N ARG A 108 -13.32 -3.34 -4.16
CA ARG A 108 -13.07 -1.97 -3.70
C ARG A 108 -13.01 -0.93 -4.83
N VAL A 109 -12.80 -1.37 -6.07
CA VAL A 109 -12.75 -0.48 -7.23
C VAL A 109 -14.17 -0.31 -7.76
N PRO A 110 -14.72 0.91 -7.84
CA PRO A 110 -16.04 1.13 -8.42
C PRO A 110 -16.11 0.53 -9.83
N ARG A 111 -17.15 -0.28 -10.10
CA ARG A 111 -17.34 -1.04 -11.37
C ARG A 111 -17.28 -0.20 -12.66
N LEU A 112 -17.29 1.13 -12.56
CA LEU A 112 -17.15 2.04 -13.69
C LEU A 112 -15.78 1.94 -14.41
N LEU A 113 -14.77 1.31 -13.80
CA LEU A 113 -13.44 1.11 -14.40
C LEU A 113 -13.18 -0.30 -14.95
N GLN A 114 -14.11 -1.25 -14.82
CA GLN A 114 -13.92 -2.64 -15.29
C GLN A 114 -14.31 -2.86 -16.76
N ASN A 115 -14.78 -1.82 -17.46
CA ASN A 115 -15.23 -1.85 -18.85
C ASN A 115 -14.35 -1.03 -19.82
N LEU A 116 -13.11 -0.73 -19.43
CA LEU A 116 -12.08 -0.14 -20.30
C LEU A 116 -11.00 -1.18 -20.61
#